data_AF-A0A517NQ49-F1
#
_entry.id   AF-A0A517NQ49-F1
#
_cell.length_a   1.000
_cell.length_b   1.000
_cell.length_c   1.000
_cell.angle_alpha   90.00
_cell.angle_beta   90.00
_cell.angle_gamma   90.00
#
_symmetry.space_group_name_H-M   'P 1'
#
loop_
_entity.id
_entity.type
_entity.pdbx_description
1 polymer ?
#
loop_
_entity_poly.entity_id
_entity_poly.type
_entity_poly.pdbx_seq_one_letter_code
_entity_poly.pdbx_strand_id
1 'polypeptide(L)'
;MLTYGNQNRRTLRNSASQPPTSRRSARMGAAVVELAVCIPILVIVVVATTDACTMFHVQQNLKVAAYEGARVGIVPQAEAENVSYQCESLLDAQGVNGFSIAMEPSDPGTLKAGDYFTVTISADFKDNALVGGLFADKTLTRSVTLRAE
;
A
#
# COMPACT_ATOMS: atom_id res chain seq x y z
N MET A 1 91.33 19.20 37.59
CA MET A 1 90.95 18.56 38.86
C MET A 1 89.44 18.32 38.78
N LEU A 2 89.02 17.16 38.26
CA LEU A 2 88.52 16.02 39.06
C LEU A 2 87.22 16.43 39.79
N THR A 3 86.00 15.94 39.54
CA THR A 3 85.57 14.52 39.51
C THR A 3 84.01 14.46 39.38
N TYR A 4 83.50 13.46 38.63
CA TYR A 4 82.18 12.76 38.73
C TYR A 4 80.86 13.56 38.58
N GLY A 5 79.82 13.12 37.88
CA GLY A 5 79.40 11.77 37.48
C GLY A 5 78.41 11.15 38.46
N ASN A 6 77.09 11.32 38.27
CA ASN A 6 76.04 10.32 38.61
C ASN A 6 74.64 10.87 38.24
N GLN A 7 74.02 10.39 37.16
CA GLN A 7 73.02 9.31 37.14
C GLN A 7 71.67 9.60 37.82
N ASN A 8 70.63 9.46 36.99
CA ASN A 8 69.43 8.68 37.22
C ASN A 8 68.61 8.98 38.49
N ARG A 9 67.46 9.59 38.27
CA ARG A 9 66.21 8.82 38.08
C ARG A 9 65.09 9.75 37.66
N ARG A 10 64.82 9.78 36.35
CA ARG A 10 63.49 10.14 35.83
C ARG A 10 62.51 9.11 36.40
N THR A 11 61.79 9.49 37.45
CA THR A 11 60.59 8.77 37.86
C THR A 11 59.53 9.03 36.81
N LEU A 12 59.58 8.23 35.74
CA LEU A 12 58.45 8.02 34.85
C LEU A 12 57.35 7.42 35.71
N ARG A 13 56.50 8.27 36.28
CA ARG A 13 55.20 7.86 36.80
C ARG A 13 54.46 7.26 35.61
N ASN A 14 54.44 5.94 35.60
CA ASN A 14 53.68 5.12 34.69
C ASN A 14 52.20 5.43 34.95
N SER A 15 51.69 6.46 34.29
CA SER A 15 50.25 6.69 34.17
C SER A 15 49.77 5.53 33.32
N ALA A 16 49.35 4.46 34.00
CA ALA A 16 48.64 3.36 33.39
C ALA A 16 47.45 3.97 32.64
N SER A 17 47.59 4.06 31.31
CA SER A 17 46.53 4.38 30.40
C SER A 17 45.45 3.34 30.60
N GLN A 18 44.42 3.66 31.39
CA GLN A 18 43.20 2.87 31.41
C GLN A 18 42.68 2.83 29.96
N PRO A 19 42.52 1.64 29.35
CA PRO A 19 41.95 1.58 28.01
C PRO A 19 40.54 2.18 28.06
N PRO A 20 40.19 3.10 27.15
CA PRO A 20 38.85 3.65 27.12
C PRO A 20 37.84 2.51 26.95
N THR A 21 36.77 2.58 27.72
CA THR A 21 35.80 1.51 27.94
C THR A 21 35.12 1.07 26.63
N SER A 22 35.58 -0.07 26.09
CA SER A 22 35.06 -0.74 24.88
C SER A 22 33.60 -1.20 24.96
N ARG A 23 32.98 -1.11 26.16
CA ARG A 23 31.58 -1.50 26.38
C ARG A 23 30.59 -0.72 25.52
N ARG A 24 30.85 0.56 25.23
CA ARG A 24 29.94 1.38 24.40
C ARG A 24 29.96 0.92 22.93
N SER A 25 31.15 0.64 22.38
CA SER A 25 31.30 0.17 21.00
C SER A 25 30.76 -1.26 20.83
N ALA A 26 30.93 -2.13 21.81
CA ALA A 26 30.36 -3.49 21.79
C ALA A 26 28.81 -3.47 21.80
N ARG A 27 28.20 -2.59 22.59
CA ARG A 27 26.73 -2.39 22.61
C ARG A 27 26.19 -1.83 21.30
N MET A 28 26.94 -0.92 20.65
CA MET A 28 26.58 -0.40 19.33
C MET A 28 26.66 -1.48 18.24
N GLY A 29 27.66 -2.35 18.28
CA GLY A 29 27.77 -3.48 17.35
C GLY A 29 26.58 -4.44 17.45
N ALA A 30 26.16 -4.79 18.67
CA ALA A 30 24.98 -5.63 18.90
C ALA A 30 23.70 -5.00 18.33
N ALA A 31 23.47 -3.71 18.58
CA ALA A 31 22.30 -3.00 18.06
C ALA A 31 22.27 -2.94 16.52
N VAL A 32 23.43 -2.82 15.87
CA VAL A 32 23.54 -2.85 14.40
C VAL A 32 23.18 -4.24 13.86
N VAL A 33 23.62 -5.32 14.52
CA VAL A 33 23.30 -6.69 14.11
C VAL A 33 21.81 -6.99 14.30
N GLU A 34 21.22 -6.56 15.43
CA GLU A 34 19.78 -6.69 15.67
C GLU A 34 18.97 -5.97 14.58
N LEU A 35 19.33 -4.71 14.27
CA LEU A 35 18.68 -3.93 13.23
C LEU A 35 18.83 -4.58 11.84
N ALA A 36 20.01 -5.13 11.53
CA ALA A 36 20.28 -5.79 10.26
C ALA A 36 19.40 -7.03 10.04
N VAL A 37 19.01 -7.73 11.12
CA VAL A 37 18.09 -8.88 11.05
C VAL A 37 16.63 -8.43 11.05
N CYS A 38 16.29 -7.36 11.78
CA CYS A 38 14.92 -6.88 11.87
C CYS A 38 14.44 -6.12 10.62
N ILE A 39 15.28 -5.28 10.00
CA ILE A 39 14.89 -4.45 8.85
C ILE A 39 14.34 -5.28 7.69
N PRO A 40 14.98 -6.39 7.24
CA PRO A 40 14.45 -7.19 6.13
C PRO A 40 13.02 -7.67 6.36
N ILE A 41 12.71 -8.11 7.58
CA ILE A 41 11.36 -8.58 7.96
C ILE A 41 10.39 -7.41 7.96
N LEU A 42 10.77 -6.27 8.54
CA LEU A 42 9.92 -5.07 8.56
C LEU A 42 9.63 -4.56 7.15
N VAL A 43 10.60 -4.58 6.25
CA VAL A 43 10.42 -4.17 4.85
C VAL A 43 9.42 -5.08 4.14
N ILE A 44 9.52 -6.41 4.31
CA ILE A 44 8.55 -7.35 3.73
C ILE A 44 7.15 -7.08 4.27
N VAL A 45 7.01 -6.88 5.58
CA VAL A 45 5.71 -6.58 6.20
C VAL A 45 5.13 -5.27 5.66
N VAL A 46 5.94 -4.22 5.52
CA VAL A 46 5.49 -2.92 4.99
C VAL A 46 5.07 -3.02 3.53
N VAL A 47 5.81 -3.73 2.69
CA VAL A 47 5.43 -3.94 1.28
C VAL A 47 4.14 -4.76 1.20
N ALA A 48 4.03 -5.85 1.98
CA ALA A 48 2.84 -6.68 2.01
C ALA A 48 1.58 -5.92 2.47
N THR A 49 1.69 -5.09 3.51
CA THR A 49 0.56 -4.28 3.98
C THR A 49 0.21 -3.17 3.00
N THR A 50 1.19 -2.59 2.30
CA THR A 50 0.95 -1.58 1.25
C THR A 50 0.17 -2.17 0.08
N ASP A 51 0.55 -3.36 -0.41
CA ASP A 51 -0.18 -4.04 -1.49
C ASP A 51 -1.60 -4.42 -1.04
N ALA A 52 -1.76 -4.91 0.19
CA ALA A 52 -3.08 -5.22 0.75
C ALA A 52 -3.96 -3.97 0.84
N CYS A 53 -3.42 -2.85 1.31
CA CYS A 53 -4.15 -1.58 1.39
C CYS A 53 -4.57 -1.09 0.00
N THR A 54 -3.68 -1.18 -0.98
CA THR A 54 -3.98 -0.85 -2.39
C THR A 54 -5.12 -1.71 -2.92
N MET A 55 -5.11 -3.02 -2.64
CA MET A 55 -6.17 -3.93 -3.05
C MET A 55 -7.53 -3.55 -2.45
N PHE A 56 -7.56 -3.20 -1.16
CA PHE A 56 -8.78 -2.74 -0.50
C PHE A 56 -9.28 -1.40 -1.07
N HIS A 57 -8.36 -0.47 -1.33
CA HIS A 57 -8.71 0.82 -1.93
C HIS A 57 -9.40 0.64 -3.29
N VAL A 58 -8.80 -0.15 -4.19
CA VAL A 58 -9.41 -0.42 -5.50
C VAL A 58 -10.78 -1.07 -5.34
N GLN A 59 -10.91 -2.12 -4.51
CA GLN A 59 -12.22 -2.77 -4.29
C GLN A 59 -13.29 -1.82 -3.76
N GLN A 60 -12.93 -0.91 -2.85
CA GLN A 60 -13.87 0.06 -2.33
C GLN A 60 -14.32 1.04 -3.43
N ASN A 61 -13.39 1.52 -4.25
CA ASN A 61 -13.71 2.40 -5.37
C ASN A 61 -14.62 1.71 -6.39
N LEU A 62 -14.32 0.45 -6.75
CA LEU A 62 -15.18 -0.35 -7.63
C LEU A 62 -16.60 -0.51 -7.06
N LYS A 63 -16.71 -0.72 -5.74
CA LYS A 63 -18.01 -0.88 -5.07
C LYS A 63 -18.81 0.42 -5.08
N VAL A 64 -18.16 1.56 -4.80
CA VAL A 64 -18.79 2.88 -4.82
C VAL A 64 -19.22 3.25 -6.24
N ALA A 65 -18.35 3.09 -7.24
CA ALA A 65 -18.68 3.34 -8.63
C ALA A 65 -19.85 2.46 -9.12
N ALA A 66 -19.84 1.16 -8.78
CA ALA A 66 -20.95 0.27 -9.12
C ALA A 66 -22.28 0.70 -8.46
N TYR A 67 -22.22 1.21 -7.23
CA TYR A 67 -23.40 1.69 -6.52
C TYR A 67 -23.97 2.96 -7.16
N GLU A 68 -23.12 3.95 -7.46
CA GLU A 68 -23.56 5.19 -8.10
C GLU A 68 -24.04 4.95 -9.54
N GLY A 69 -23.38 4.06 -10.29
CA GLY A 69 -23.84 3.62 -11.60
C GLY A 69 -25.21 2.93 -11.53
N ALA A 70 -25.39 1.99 -10.59
CA ALA A 70 -26.67 1.33 -10.38
C ALA A 70 -27.77 2.32 -10.00
N ARG A 71 -27.45 3.30 -9.15
CA ARG A 71 -28.38 4.35 -8.71
C ARG A 71 -28.84 5.22 -9.88
N VAL A 72 -27.95 5.52 -10.82
CA VAL A 72 -28.29 6.26 -12.05
C VAL A 72 -29.15 5.39 -12.97
N GLY A 73 -28.84 4.10 -13.09
CA GLY A 73 -29.56 3.18 -13.98
C GLY A 73 -30.98 2.84 -13.55
N ILE A 74 -31.32 2.92 -12.26
CA ILE A 74 -32.69 2.69 -11.78
C ILE A 74 -33.64 3.88 -11.98
N VAL A 75 -33.13 5.02 -12.45
CA VAL A 75 -33.96 6.20 -12.72
C VAL A 75 -34.75 5.99 -14.01
N PRO A 76 -36.04 6.37 -14.09
CA PRO A 76 -36.80 6.29 -15.32
C PRO A 76 -36.12 7.05 -16.48
N GLN A 77 -36.09 6.44 -17.66
CA GLN A 77 -35.41 6.97 -18.85
C GLN A 77 -33.88 7.04 -18.73
N ALA A 78 -33.26 6.32 -17.79
CA ALA A 78 -31.82 6.14 -17.79
C ALA A 78 -31.37 5.36 -19.03
N GLU A 79 -30.25 5.79 -19.60
CA GLU A 79 -29.58 5.13 -20.71
C GLU A 79 -28.26 4.51 -20.23
N ALA A 80 -27.78 3.48 -20.92
CA ALA A 80 -26.52 2.83 -20.59
C ALA A 80 -25.34 3.82 -20.59
N GLU A 81 -25.34 4.82 -21.47
CA GLU A 81 -24.29 5.85 -21.53
C GLU A 81 -24.21 6.68 -20.24
N ASN A 82 -25.35 7.02 -19.63
CA ASN A 82 -25.39 7.74 -18.36
C ASN A 82 -24.75 6.91 -17.23
N VAL A 83 -25.01 5.60 -17.21
CA VAL A 83 -24.45 4.69 -16.21
C VAL A 83 -22.93 4.54 -16.40
N SER A 84 -22.48 4.31 -17.64
CA SER A 84 -21.06 4.21 -17.96
C SER A 84 -20.31 5.49 -17.61
N TYR A 85 -20.83 6.65 -18.04
CA TYR A 85 -20.21 7.95 -17.76
C TYR A 85 -20.05 8.21 -16.25
N GLN A 86 -21.05 7.86 -15.45
CA GLN A 86 -20.99 8.04 -13.99
C GLN A 86 -19.98 7.10 -13.33
N CYS A 87 -19.90 5.85 -13.79
CA CYS A 87 -18.89 4.92 -13.32
C CYS A 87 -17.47 5.37 -13.71
N GLU A 88 -17.26 5.72 -14.97
CA GLU A 88 -15.97 6.18 -15.53
C GLU A 88 -15.50 7.43 -14.81
N SER A 89 -16.35 8.45 -14.68
CA SER A 89 -15.99 9.69 -14.00
C SER A 89 -15.53 9.48 -12.56
N LEU A 90 -16.14 8.54 -11.83
CA LEU A 90 -15.74 8.21 -10.46
C LEU A 90 -14.43 7.42 -10.44
N LEU A 91 -14.27 6.42 -11.31
CA LEU A 91 -13.07 5.58 -11.34
C LEU A 91 -11.84 6.38 -11.79
N ASP A 92 -12.00 7.26 -12.78
CA ASP A 92 -10.95 8.17 -13.25
C ASP A 92 -10.56 9.18 -12.16
N ALA A 93 -11.54 9.74 -11.44
CA ALA A 93 -11.27 10.64 -10.31
C ALA A 93 -10.53 9.96 -9.16
N GLN A 94 -10.71 8.64 -8.99
CA GLN A 94 -9.99 7.84 -8.01
C GLN A 94 -8.68 7.23 -8.57
N GLY A 95 -8.36 7.45 -9.84
CA GLY A 95 -7.15 6.94 -10.48
C GLY A 95 -7.12 5.42 -10.67
N VAL A 96 -8.28 4.77 -10.80
CA VAL A 96 -8.37 3.33 -11.09
C VAL A 96 -8.17 3.12 -12.59
N ASN A 97 -7.22 2.27 -12.98
CA ASN A 97 -6.89 1.97 -14.37
C ASN A 97 -7.38 0.58 -14.79
N GLY A 98 -7.58 0.37 -16.09
CA GLY A 98 -7.81 -0.96 -16.66
C GLY A 98 -9.09 -1.62 -16.17
N PHE A 99 -10.19 -0.85 -16.09
CA PHE A 99 -11.47 -1.35 -15.61
C PHE A 99 -12.46 -1.70 -16.74
N SER A 100 -13.43 -2.55 -16.42
CA SER A 100 -14.56 -2.89 -17.28
C SER A 100 -15.87 -2.79 -16.50
N ILE A 101 -16.91 -2.30 -17.16
CA ILE A 101 -18.25 -2.10 -16.58
C ILE A 101 -19.21 -3.01 -17.33
N ALA A 102 -19.97 -3.81 -16.58
CA ALA A 102 -21.04 -4.66 -17.09
C ALA A 102 -22.35 -4.31 -16.39
N MET A 103 -23.44 -4.29 -17.14
CA MET A 103 -24.77 -3.95 -16.67
C MET A 103 -25.71 -5.11 -16.97
N GLU A 104 -26.61 -5.40 -16.03
CA GLU A 104 -27.66 -6.42 -16.19
C GLU A 104 -28.99 -5.89 -15.61
N PRO A 105 -30.03 -5.70 -16.43
CA PRO A 105 -30.04 -5.77 -17.90
C PRO A 105 -29.06 -4.79 -18.57
N SER A 106 -28.61 -5.09 -19.80
CA SER A 106 -27.62 -4.26 -20.51
C SER A 106 -28.12 -2.87 -20.88
N ASP A 107 -29.44 -2.70 -20.99
CA ASP A 107 -30.09 -1.41 -21.21
C ASP A 107 -31.01 -1.07 -20.03
N PRO A 108 -30.66 -0.09 -19.19
CA PRO A 108 -31.49 0.34 -18.07
C PRO A 108 -32.85 0.92 -18.50
N GLY A 109 -32.99 1.40 -19.74
CA GLY A 109 -34.26 1.94 -20.25
C GLY A 109 -35.38 0.89 -20.35
N THR A 110 -35.03 -0.39 -20.31
CA THR A 110 -35.99 -1.51 -20.34
C THR A 110 -36.57 -1.87 -18.97
N LEU A 111 -36.03 -1.29 -17.89
CA LEU A 111 -36.45 -1.58 -16.52
C LEU A 111 -37.87 -1.07 -16.26
N LYS A 112 -38.66 -1.89 -15.58
CA LYS A 112 -39.95 -1.50 -15.02
C LYS A 112 -39.84 -1.30 -13.51
N ALA A 113 -40.77 -0.53 -12.96
CA ALA A 113 -40.91 -0.38 -11.51
C ALA A 113 -40.97 -1.77 -10.84
N GLY A 114 -40.07 -2.01 -9.89
CA GLY A 114 -39.91 -3.28 -9.18
C GLY A 114 -38.88 -4.26 -9.75
N ASP A 115 -38.34 -4.02 -10.96
CA ASP A 115 -37.26 -4.83 -11.54
C ASP A 115 -35.93 -4.58 -10.82
N TYR A 116 -34.96 -5.47 -11.02
CA TYR A 116 -33.62 -5.33 -10.46
C TYR A 116 -32.62 -4.93 -11.55
N PHE A 117 -31.75 -4.00 -11.21
CA PHE A 117 -30.64 -3.57 -12.04
C PHE A 117 -29.32 -3.81 -11.32
N THR A 118 -28.38 -4.46 -12.00
CA THR A 118 -27.09 -4.84 -11.45
C THR A 118 -25.97 -4.21 -12.27
N VAL A 119 -25.06 -3.51 -11.59
CA VAL A 119 -23.81 -3.02 -12.17
C VAL A 119 -22.65 -3.80 -11.57
N THR A 120 -21.82 -4.34 -12.44
CA THR A 120 -20.62 -5.10 -12.08
C THR A 120 -19.40 -4.42 -12.70
N ILE A 121 -18.43 -4.07 -11.86
CA ILE A 121 -17.19 -3.43 -12.32
C ILE A 121 -16.02 -4.34 -11.93
N SER A 122 -15.11 -4.55 -12.88
CA SER A 122 -13.88 -5.31 -12.69
C SER A 122 -12.66 -4.50 -13.06
N ALA A 123 -11.55 -4.69 -12.37
CA ALA A 123 -10.25 -4.12 -12.72
C ALA A 123 -9.12 -5.08 -12.33
N ASP A 124 -8.06 -5.16 -13.13
CA ASP A 124 -6.89 -5.96 -12.78
C ASP A 124 -6.05 -5.25 -11.71
N PHE A 125 -5.64 -5.99 -10.68
CA PHE A 125 -4.82 -5.41 -9.61
C PHE A 125 -3.45 -4.95 -10.12
N LYS A 126 -2.86 -5.67 -11.09
CA LYS A 126 -1.55 -5.33 -11.67
C LYS A 126 -1.51 -3.88 -12.21
N ASP A 127 -2.61 -3.39 -12.77
CA ASP A 127 -2.71 -2.07 -13.40
C ASP A 127 -2.88 -0.94 -12.37
N ASN A 128 -3.11 -1.32 -11.11
CA ASN A 128 -3.40 -0.43 -9.99
C ASN A 128 -2.42 -0.64 -8.80
N ALA A 129 -1.38 -1.45 -8.97
CA ALA A 129 -0.42 -1.78 -7.92
C ALA A 129 0.59 -0.64 -7.70
N LEU A 130 0.92 -0.34 -6.44
CA LEU A 130 1.85 0.74 -6.09
C LEU A 130 3.32 0.30 -6.03
N VAL A 131 3.62 -0.80 -5.34
CA VAL A 131 5.01 -1.19 -5.01
C VAL A 131 5.32 -2.64 -5.39
N GLY A 132 4.37 -3.57 -5.21
CA GLY A 132 4.59 -4.99 -5.43
C GLY A 132 3.47 -5.69 -6.21
N GLY A 133 3.83 -6.84 -6.79
CA GLY A 133 2.93 -7.70 -7.57
C GLY A 133 2.37 -8.88 -6.76
N LEU A 134 2.30 -8.81 -5.43
CA LEU A 134 1.86 -9.93 -4.59
C LEU A 134 0.48 -10.48 -5.00
N PHE A 135 -0.36 -9.61 -5.55
CA PHE A 135 -1.68 -9.95 -6.06
C PHE A 135 -1.83 -9.66 -7.57
N ALA A 136 -0.74 -9.61 -8.35
CA ALA A 136 -0.77 -9.18 -9.75
C ALA A 136 -1.76 -9.99 -10.62
N ASP A 137 -1.89 -11.29 -10.37
CA ASP A 137 -2.78 -12.18 -11.12
C ASP A 137 -4.26 -12.09 -10.68
N LYS A 138 -4.61 -11.14 -9.80
CA LYS A 138 -5.99 -10.98 -9.31
C LYS A 138 -6.72 -9.89 -10.09
N THR A 139 -7.83 -10.29 -10.69
CA THR A 139 -8.89 -9.37 -11.12
C THR A 139 -9.82 -9.09 -9.93
N LEU A 140 -10.00 -7.83 -9.61
CA LEU A 140 -10.89 -7.35 -8.56
C LEU A 140 -12.25 -7.05 -9.18
N THR A 141 -13.30 -7.71 -8.70
CA THR A 141 -14.67 -7.53 -9.22
C THR A 141 -15.62 -7.16 -8.09
N ARG A 142 -16.47 -6.15 -8.31
CA ARG A 142 -17.54 -5.76 -7.38
C ARG A 142 -18.84 -5.57 -8.13
N SER A 143 -19.92 -6.02 -7.52
CA SER A 143 -21.26 -5.94 -8.08
C SER A 143 -22.21 -5.30 -7.06
N VAL A 144 -23.15 -4.51 -7.55
CA VAL A 144 -24.22 -3.88 -6.79
C VAL A 144 -25.52 -4.07 -7.55
N THR A 145 -26.55 -4.54 -6.85
CA THR A 145 -27.90 -4.67 -7.39
C THR A 145 -28.83 -3.73 -6.63
N LEU A 146 -29.57 -2.90 -7.35
CA LEU A 146 -30.63 -2.04 -6.83
C LEU A 146 -31.97 -2.40 -7.47
N ARG A 147 -33.06 -2.06 -6.78
CA ARG A 147 -34.41 -2.24 -7.31
C ARG A 147 -34.89 -0.94 -7.93
N ALA A 148 -35.41 -1.00 -9.15
CA ALA A 148 -36.07 0.12 -9.81
C ALA A 148 -37.37 0.49 -9.09
N GLU A 149 -37.64 1.79 -8.97
CA GLU A 149 -38.84 2.34 -8.33
C GLU A 149 -39.99 2.55 -9.30
#